data_AF-A0A5C7JQE5-F1
#
_entry.id   AF-A0A5C7JQE5-F1
#
_cell.length_a   1.000
_cell.length_b   1.000
_cell.length_c   1.000
_cell.angle_alpha   90.00
_cell.angle_beta   90.00
_cell.angle_gamma   90.00
#
_symmetry.space_group_name_H-M   'P 1'
#
loop_
_entity.id
_entity.type
_entity.pdbx_description
1 polymer ?
#
loop_
_entity_poly.entity_id
_entity_poly.type
_entity_poly.pdbx_seq_one_letter_code
_entity_poly.pdbx_strand_id
1 'polypeptide(L)'
;MASKTWKLGEVCKGGVITVEATANKVTVIAKEWDFSQGSSKGSNQSKAKEWNRLEVSTSEPSAESKVDWFLFDLTTSYHAGKIMDWIKTKTSFTRNW
;
A
#
# COMPACT_ATOMS: atom_id res chain seq x y z
N MET A 1 -10.94 -6.70 8.61
CA MET A 1 -10.19 -6.25 7.40
C MET A 1 -10.16 -4.73 7.45
N ALA A 2 -8.97 -4.12 7.51
CA ALA A 2 -8.80 -2.68 7.51
C ALA A 2 -8.25 -2.26 6.15
N SER A 3 -8.91 -1.30 5.50
CA SER A 3 -8.45 -0.71 4.25
C SER A 3 -8.09 0.76 4.46
N LYS A 4 -7.05 1.22 3.78
CA LYS A 4 -6.66 2.62 3.78
C LYS A 4 -6.09 3.00 2.43
N THR A 5 -6.41 4.21 1.97
CA THR A 5 -5.90 4.76 0.73
C THR A 5 -5.01 5.97 1.02
N TRP A 6 -3.80 5.95 0.50
CA TRP A 6 -2.85 7.04 0.53
C TRP A 6 -2.83 7.70 -0.85
N LYS A 7 -3.21 8.97 -0.87
CA LYS A 7 -3.09 9.85 -2.03
C LYS A 7 -1.76 10.57 -1.92
N LEU A 8 -0.77 10.10 -2.66
CA LEU A 8 0.62 10.57 -2.57
C LEU A 8 0.98 11.47 -3.76
N GLY A 9 0.28 11.37 -4.88
CA GLY A 9 0.59 12.19 -6.06
C GLY A 9 1.99 11.89 -6.59
N GLU A 10 2.76 12.93 -6.92
CA GLU A 10 4.05 12.82 -7.62
C GLU A 10 5.13 12.01 -6.87
N VAL A 11 5.01 11.85 -5.54
CA VAL A 11 5.98 11.07 -4.74
C VAL A 11 5.70 9.55 -4.75
N CYS A 12 4.78 9.10 -5.60
CA CYS A 12 4.40 7.70 -5.77
C CYS A 12 4.13 7.38 -7.24
N LYS A 13 4.60 6.24 -7.72
CA LYS A 13 4.24 5.70 -9.05
C LYS A 13 2.73 5.48 -9.10
N GLY A 14 2.06 6.13 -10.05
CA GLY A 14 0.59 6.16 -10.17
C GLY A 14 -0.11 7.08 -9.17
N GLY A 15 0.55 7.55 -8.12
CA GLY A 15 0.03 8.58 -7.20
C GLY A 15 -0.95 8.11 -6.12
N VAL A 16 -1.48 6.89 -6.21
CA VAL A 16 -2.42 6.34 -5.22
C VAL A 16 -2.01 4.92 -4.81
N ILE A 17 -1.90 4.70 -3.49
CA ILE A 17 -1.68 3.36 -2.91
C ILE A 17 -2.89 3.03 -2.04
N THR A 18 -3.50 1.88 -2.24
CA THR A 18 -4.51 1.33 -1.32
C THR A 18 -3.94 0.09 -0.66
N VAL A 19 -3.97 0.04 0.67
CA VAL A 19 -3.55 -1.15 1.41
C VAL A 19 -4.74 -1.73 2.14
N GLU A 20 -4.90 -3.03 1.99
CA GLU A 20 -5.88 -3.86 2.70
C GLU A 20 -5.12 -4.81 3.60
N ALA A 21 -5.21 -4.57 4.90
CA ALA A 21 -4.58 -5.39 5.92
C ALA A 21 -5.64 -6.23 6.66
N THR A 22 -5.37 -7.52 6.76
CA THR A 22 -6.08 -8.46 7.63
C THR A 22 -5.09 -9.05 8.63
N ALA A 23 -5.57 -9.84 9.59
CA ALA A 23 -4.71 -10.51 10.56
C ALA A 23 -3.65 -11.39 9.89
N ASN A 24 -4.00 -12.03 8.75
CA ASN A 24 -3.18 -13.07 8.12
C ASN A 24 -2.69 -12.71 6.71
N LYS A 25 -3.11 -11.56 6.16
CA LYS A 25 -2.84 -11.19 4.77
C LYS A 25 -2.74 -9.69 4.63
N VAL A 26 -1.76 -9.24 3.85
CA VAL A 26 -1.57 -7.85 3.45
C VAL A 26 -1.64 -7.78 1.93
N THR A 27 -2.51 -6.91 1.44
CA THR A 27 -2.67 -6.63 0.01
C THR A 27 -2.36 -5.16 -0.22
N VAL A 28 -1.33 -4.88 -1.02
CA VAL A 28 -0.95 -3.53 -1.43
C VAL A 28 -1.32 -3.36 -2.90
N ILE A 29 -2.17 -2.38 -3.18
CA ILE A 29 -2.70 -2.10 -4.51
C ILE A 29 -2.20 -0.72 -4.94
N ALA A 30 -1.39 -0.69 -5.99
CA ALA A 30 -0.97 0.54 -6.65
C ALA A 30 -1.97 0.92 -7.74
N LYS A 31 -2.42 2.17 -7.70
CA LYS A 31 -3.43 2.70 -8.62
C LYS A 31 -2.91 3.94 -9.33
N GLU A 32 -3.36 4.12 -10.56
CA GLU A 32 -3.13 5.31 -11.36
C GLU A 32 -4.15 6.38 -10.95
N TRP A 33 -3.68 7.61 -10.72
CA TRP A 33 -4.51 8.73 -10.33
C TRP A 33 -5.61 8.97 -11.35
N ASP A 34 -6.85 8.99 -10.88
CA ASP A 34 -8.02 9.26 -11.71
C ASP A 34 -8.20 10.77 -11.87
N PHE A 35 -7.64 11.31 -12.95
CA PHE A 35 -7.75 12.72 -13.31
C PHE A 35 -9.18 13.15 -13.69
N SER A 36 -10.08 12.20 -13.99
CA SER A 36 -11.49 12.51 -14.28
C SER A 36 -12.24 13.05 -13.05
N GLN A 37 -11.76 12.74 -11.85
CA GLN A 37 -12.30 13.21 -10.57
C GLN A 37 -11.51 14.41 -10.01
N GLY A 38 -10.61 14.97 -10.82
CA GLY A 38 -9.75 16.11 -10.50
C GLY A 38 -8.37 15.72 -9.96
N SER A 39 -7.49 16.72 -9.90
CA SER A 39 -6.07 16.56 -9.59
C SER A 39 -5.70 17.00 -8.16
N SER A 40 -6.69 17.29 -7.32
CA SER A 40 -6.46 17.80 -5.97
C SER A 40 -6.39 16.65 -4.95
N LYS A 41 -5.70 16.85 -3.83
CA LYS A 41 -5.66 15.85 -2.73
C LYS A 41 -7.06 15.47 -2.21
N GLY A 42 -8.05 16.35 -2.35
CA GLY A 42 -9.45 16.11 -2.01
C GLY A 42 -10.19 15.22 -3.01
N SER A 43 -9.71 15.10 -4.25
CA SER A 43 -10.39 14.39 -5.34
C SER A 43 -10.68 12.93 -4.99
N ASN A 44 -11.82 12.41 -5.45
CA ASN A 44 -12.23 11.05 -5.19
C ASN A 44 -11.37 10.08 -6.02
N GLN A 45 -10.73 9.10 -5.37
CA GLN A 45 -9.82 8.13 -6.00
C GLN A 45 -10.30 6.68 -5.81
N SER A 46 -11.56 6.49 -5.41
CA SER A 46 -12.12 5.15 -5.17
C SER A 46 -12.18 4.28 -6.43
N LYS A 47 -12.28 4.90 -7.61
CA LYS A 47 -12.30 4.23 -8.93
C LYS A 47 -10.98 4.32 -9.68
N ALA A 48 -9.91 4.77 -9.01
CA ALA A 48 -8.57 4.79 -9.60
C ALA A 48 -8.18 3.40 -10.12
N LYS A 49 -7.67 3.36 -11.35
CA LYS A 49 -7.37 2.11 -12.06
C LYS A 49 -6.19 1.42 -11.38
N GLU A 50 -6.36 0.15 -11.02
CA GLU A 50 -5.26 -0.69 -10.54
C GLU A 50 -4.28 -0.97 -11.68
N TRP A 51 -2.99 -0.78 -11.42
CA TRP A 51 -1.93 -1.12 -12.37
C TRP A 51 -0.94 -2.15 -11.81
N ASN A 52 -0.82 -2.26 -10.48
CA ASN A 52 0.04 -3.24 -9.84
C ASN A 52 -0.51 -3.63 -8.47
N ARG A 53 -0.25 -4.87 -8.05
CA ARG A 53 -0.76 -5.44 -6.81
C ARG A 53 0.23 -6.43 -6.23
N LEU A 54 0.44 -6.34 -4.93
CA LEU A 54 1.16 -7.33 -4.15
C LEU A 54 0.20 -7.92 -3.11
N GLU A 55 0.18 -9.25 -3.02
CA GLU A 55 -0.53 -9.97 -1.96
C GLU A 55 0.43 -10.89 -1.25
N VAL A 56 0.50 -10.77 0.07
CA VAL A 56 1.40 -11.55 0.91
C VAL A 56 0.64 -12.08 2.11
N SER A 57 0.84 -13.35 2.42
CA SER A 57 0.34 -13.94 3.67
C SER A 57 1.34 -13.66 4.80
N THR A 58 0.85 -13.27 5.99
CA THR A 58 1.73 -12.92 7.12
C THR A 58 2.47 -14.13 7.69
N SER A 59 2.03 -15.34 7.36
CA SER A 59 2.69 -16.60 7.72
C SER A 59 3.87 -16.93 6.80
N GLU A 60 4.03 -16.23 5.67
CA GLU A 60 5.16 -16.50 4.78
C GLU A 60 6.47 -15.97 5.39
N PRO A 61 7.59 -16.71 5.20
CA PRO A 61 8.91 -16.19 5.53
C PRO A 61 9.17 -14.92 4.70
N SER A 62 9.73 -13.91 5.37
CA SER A 62 10.05 -12.60 4.76
C SER A 62 8.83 -11.82 4.25
N ALA A 63 7.61 -12.11 4.72
CA ALA A 63 6.42 -11.36 4.35
C ALA A 63 6.57 -9.85 4.58
N GLU A 64 7.17 -9.48 5.71
CA GLU A 64 7.47 -8.09 6.06
C GLU A 64 8.35 -7.43 4.99
N SER A 65 9.48 -8.07 4.66
CA SER A 65 10.44 -7.56 3.68
C SER A 65 9.82 -7.45 2.29
N LYS A 66 9.02 -8.43 1.84
CA LYS A 66 8.35 -8.38 0.52
C LYS A 66 7.47 -7.14 0.39
N VAL A 67 6.69 -6.84 1.45
CA VAL A 67 5.83 -5.66 1.49
C VAL A 67 6.66 -4.38 1.51
N ASP A 68 7.71 -4.33 2.32
CA ASP A 68 8.60 -3.16 2.42
C ASP A 68 9.26 -2.83 1.07
N TRP A 69 9.88 -3.83 0.43
CA TRP A 69 10.52 -3.67 -0.88
C TRP A 69 9.54 -3.21 -1.96
N PHE A 70 8.32 -3.72 -1.94
CA PHE A 70 7.28 -3.29 -2.88
C PHE A 70 6.82 -1.85 -2.64
N LEU A 71 6.63 -1.46 -1.38
CA LEU A 71 6.30 -0.08 -1.04
C LEU A 71 7.45 0.87 -1.40
N PHE A 72 8.70 0.43 -1.24
CA PHE A 72 9.89 1.19 -1.60
C PHE A 72 10.04 1.42 -3.11
N ASP A 73 9.63 0.45 -3.94
CA ASP A 73 9.57 0.66 -5.39
C ASP A 73 8.48 1.66 -5.78
N LEU A 74 7.34 1.61 -5.09
CA LEU A 74 6.17 2.42 -5.42
C LEU A 74 6.30 3.87 -4.96
N THR A 75 6.92 4.13 -3.82
CA THR A 75 7.00 5.46 -3.21
C THR A 75 8.33 5.69 -2.49
N THR A 76 8.58 6.94 -2.10
CA THR A 76 9.74 7.29 -1.29
C THR A 76 9.80 6.50 0.02
N SER A 77 11.02 6.25 0.51
CA SER A 77 11.30 5.54 1.77
C SER A 77 10.51 6.07 2.97
N TYR A 78 10.29 7.39 3.04
CA TYR A 78 9.50 8.03 4.08
C TYR A 78 8.04 7.57 4.08
N HIS A 79 7.41 7.54 2.90
CA HIS A 79 6.02 7.11 2.75
C HIS A 79 5.88 5.59 2.86
N ALA A 80 6.83 4.84 2.32
CA ALA A 80 6.91 3.39 2.50
C ALA A 80 6.92 3.03 3.99
N GLY A 81 7.80 3.67 4.78
CA GLY A 81 7.87 3.48 6.23
C GLY A 81 6.56 3.81 6.95
N LYS A 82 5.89 4.92 6.61
CA LYS A 82 4.58 5.29 7.19
C LYS A 82 3.47 4.29 6.86
N ILE A 83 3.45 3.78 5.63
CA ILE A 83 2.46 2.77 5.22
C ILE A 83 2.75 1.48 5.97
N MET A 84 4.01 1.08 6.06
CA MET A 84 4.44 -0.13 6.74
C MET A 84 4.15 -0.09 8.24
N ASP A 85 4.40 1.04 8.91
CA ASP A 85 4.03 1.25 10.31
C ASP A 85 2.51 1.05 10.52
N TRP A 86 1.69 1.62 9.65
CA TRP A 86 0.24 1.40 9.70
C TRP A 86 -0.14 -0.08 9.50
N ILE A 87 0.50 -0.79 8.58
CA ILE A 87 0.27 -2.23 8.36
C ILE A 87 0.59 -3.01 9.64
N LYS A 88 1.72 -2.72 10.30
CA LYS A 88 2.13 -3.34 11.56
C LYS A 88 1.14 -3.10 12.70
N THR A 89 0.38 -1.99 12.68
CA THR A 89 -0.72 -1.78 13.66
C THR A 89 -1.96 -2.66 13.41
N LYS A 90 -2.10 -3.22 12.20
CA LYS A 90 -3.29 -3.98 11.77
C LYS A 90 -3.03 -5.46 11.59
N THR A 91 -1.76 -5.86 11.53
CA THR A 91 -1.34 -7.22 11.23
C THR A 91 -0.19 -7.63 12.14
N SER A 92 -0.09 -8.93 12.44
CA SER A 92 1.04 -9.49 13.17
C SER A 92 1.89 -10.28 12.18
N PHE A 93 3.05 -9.76 11.82
CA PHE A 93 4.01 -10.52 11.02
C PHE A 93 4.65 -11.59 11.91
N THR A 94 4.53 -12.85 11.51
CA THR A 94 5.21 -13.94 12.21
C THR A 94 6.69 -13.88 11.84
N ARG A 95 7.53 -13.46 12.79
CA ARG A 95 8.98 -13.42 12.62
C ARG A 95 9.57 -14.81 12.84
N ASN A 96 9.53 -15.65 11.80
CA ASN A 96 10.27 -16.90 11.78
C ASN A 96 11.75 -16.61 11.47
N TRP A 97 12.62 -16.97 12.40
CA TRP A 97 14.08 -16.98 12.24
C TRP A 97 14.56 -18.34 11.73
#